data_AF-A0A1B8DJ89-F1
#
_entry.id   AF-A0A1B8DJ89-F1
#
_cell.length_a   1.000
_cell.length_b   1.000
_cell.length_c   1.000
_cell.angle_alpha   90.00
_cell.angle_beta   90.00
_cell.angle_gamma   90.00
#
_symmetry.space_group_name_H-M   'P 1'
#
loop_
_entity.id
_entity.type
_entity.pdbx_description
1 polymer ?
#
loop_
_entity_poly.entity_id
_entity_poly.type
_entity_poly.pdbx_seq_one_letter_code
_entity_poly.pdbx_strand_id
1 'polypeptide(L)'
;MPEILAGCRENIKAMRAQLDPRSDWITVTSAVDNPMVLCVLKPDVVNTRRLSMNDQERVLQECVDECLANGVLITRLKAMPVAPSSTAKEQGWQLQPALKVCVTTGLTKKETEKAGVVIRHAVTKVMTRKANSKLVVPPTA
;
A
#
# COMPACT_ATOMS: atom_id res chain seq x y z
N MET A 1 -7.66 -18.65 24.59
CA MET A 1 -7.45 -18.25 23.18
C MET A 1 -6.17 -18.93 22.70
N PRO A 2 -6.15 -19.61 21.54
CA PRO A 2 -4.93 -20.29 21.05
C PRO A 2 -3.73 -19.32 20.99
N GLU A 3 -2.57 -19.72 21.53
CA GLU A 3 -1.37 -18.85 21.64
C GLU A 3 -0.89 -18.30 20.28
N ILE A 4 -1.05 -19.09 19.22
CA ILE A 4 -0.71 -18.71 17.84
C ILE A 4 -1.48 -17.45 17.41
N LEU A 5 -2.75 -17.31 17.83
CA LEU A 5 -3.54 -16.12 17.52
C LEU A 5 -3.10 -14.90 18.33
N ALA A 6 -2.58 -15.09 19.54
CA ALA A 6 -2.02 -14.01 20.35
C ALA A 6 -0.74 -13.45 19.70
N GLY A 7 0.19 -14.33 19.31
CA GLY A 7 1.41 -13.93 18.59
C GLY A 7 1.12 -13.25 17.25
N CYS A 8 0.12 -13.73 16.50
CA CYS A 8 -0.33 -13.08 15.27
C CYS A 8 -0.78 -11.63 15.52
N ARG A 9 -1.61 -11.38 16.55
CA ARG A 9 -2.07 -10.03 16.91
C ARG A 9 -0.92 -9.09 17.28
N GLU A 10 0.09 -9.59 17.97
CA GLU A 10 1.30 -8.80 18.29
C GLU A 10 2.06 -8.43 17.03
N ASN A 11 2.26 -9.38 16.11
CA ASN A 11 2.88 -9.11 14.82
C ASN A 11 2.07 -8.11 13.98
N ILE A 12 0.75 -8.20 14.00
CA ILE A 12 -0.12 -7.24 13.30
C ILE A 12 0.07 -5.83 13.85
N LYS A 13 0.08 -5.69 15.18
CA LYS A 13 0.33 -4.39 15.84
C LYS A 13 1.72 -3.84 15.50
N ALA A 14 2.75 -4.70 15.53
CA ALA A 14 4.12 -4.32 15.19
C ALA A 14 4.24 -3.85 13.73
N MET A 15 3.64 -4.59 12.79
CA MET A 15 3.59 -4.21 11.37
C MET A 15 2.86 -2.88 11.19
N ARG A 16 1.65 -2.74 11.76
CA ARG A 16 0.84 -1.50 11.68
C ARG A 16 1.61 -0.30 12.19
N ALA A 17 2.25 -0.40 13.36
CA ALA A 17 3.02 0.69 13.96
C ALA A 17 4.18 1.19 13.09
N GLN A 18 4.70 0.37 12.16
CA GLN A 18 5.72 0.80 11.20
C GLN A 18 5.17 1.51 9.98
N LEU A 19 3.90 1.27 9.63
CA LEU A 19 3.24 1.79 8.44
C LEU A 19 2.43 3.05 8.76
N ASP A 20 1.56 3.00 9.76
CA ASP A 20 0.64 4.08 10.15
C ASP A 20 0.77 4.32 11.67
N PRO A 21 1.08 5.55 12.13
CA PRO A 21 1.12 6.83 11.40
C PRO A 21 2.48 7.20 10.79
N ARG A 22 3.48 6.33 10.84
CA ARG A 22 4.87 6.66 10.47
C ARG A 22 5.09 6.95 8.98
N SER A 23 4.19 6.53 8.10
CA SER A 23 4.28 6.84 6.67
C SER A 23 3.52 8.12 6.35
N ASP A 24 4.18 9.03 5.62
CA ASP A 24 3.52 10.23 5.07
C ASP A 24 2.65 9.93 3.85
N TRP A 25 2.82 8.75 3.22
CA TRP A 25 2.26 8.44 1.90
C TRP A 25 1.05 7.53 1.94
N ILE A 26 0.98 6.61 2.91
CA ILE A 26 -0.06 5.58 3.02
C ILE A 26 -0.77 5.64 4.38
N THR A 27 -1.98 5.12 4.43
CA THR A 27 -2.76 4.89 5.66
C THR A 27 -3.37 3.49 5.65
N VAL A 28 -3.57 2.90 6.82
CA VAL A 28 -4.10 1.56 6.96
C VAL A 28 -5.62 1.61 7.14
N THR A 29 -6.38 0.96 6.25
CA THR A 29 -7.84 0.98 6.24
C THR A 29 -8.49 -0.28 6.82
N SER A 30 -7.73 -1.38 6.97
CA SER A 30 -8.28 -2.59 7.58
C SER A 30 -8.40 -2.46 9.11
N ALA A 31 -9.18 -3.35 9.73
CA ALA A 31 -9.36 -3.38 11.19
C ALA A 31 -8.06 -3.74 11.94
N VAL A 32 -7.89 -3.23 13.17
CA VAL A 32 -6.64 -3.30 13.96
C VAL A 32 -6.08 -4.73 14.08
N ASP A 33 -6.93 -5.73 14.29
CA ASP A 33 -6.51 -7.14 14.45
C ASP A 33 -6.63 -7.96 13.16
N ASN A 34 -6.85 -7.32 12.00
CA ASN A 34 -6.93 -8.02 10.72
C ASN A 34 -5.52 -8.41 10.23
N PRO A 35 -5.21 -9.70 10.00
CA PRO A 35 -3.92 -10.15 9.47
C PRO A 35 -3.64 -9.66 8.05
N MET A 36 -4.68 -9.28 7.31
CA MET A 36 -4.56 -8.57 6.04
C MET A 36 -4.55 -7.06 6.32
N VAL A 37 -3.35 -6.50 6.42
CA VAL A 37 -3.13 -5.06 6.57
C VAL A 37 -3.24 -4.42 5.19
N LEU A 38 -4.35 -3.70 4.97
CA LEU A 38 -4.64 -3.01 3.71
C LEU A 38 -4.18 -1.56 3.83
N CYS A 39 -3.26 -1.14 2.96
CA CYS A 39 -2.73 0.21 2.95
C CYS A 39 -3.12 0.92 1.65
N VAL A 40 -3.80 2.05 1.75
CA VAL A 40 -4.13 2.91 0.61
C VAL A 40 -3.24 4.15 0.63
N LEU A 41 -3.06 4.80 -0.53
CA LEU A 41 -2.46 6.12 -0.56
C LEU A 41 -3.36 7.11 0.18
N LYS A 42 -2.77 8.01 0.98
CA LYS A 42 -3.56 9.02 1.70
C LYS A 42 -4.35 9.88 0.71
N PRO A 43 -5.63 10.22 0.98
CA PRO A 43 -6.44 11.03 0.09
C PRO A 43 -5.77 12.36 -0.31
N ASP A 44 -5.10 13.02 0.63
CA ASP A 44 -4.38 14.28 0.38
C ASP A 44 -3.26 14.11 -0.65
N VAL A 45 -2.55 12.98 -0.60
CA VAL A 45 -1.47 12.65 -1.53
C VAL A 45 -2.04 12.39 -2.93
N VAL A 46 -3.14 11.67 -3.02
CA VAL A 46 -3.85 11.39 -4.28
C VAL A 46 -4.34 12.69 -4.91
N ASN A 47 -4.99 13.55 -4.13
CA ASN A 47 -5.56 14.81 -4.58
C ASN A 47 -4.47 15.81 -5.00
N THR A 48 -3.44 16.01 -4.16
CA THR A 48 -2.34 16.96 -4.44
C THR A 48 -1.57 16.57 -5.70
N ARG A 49 -1.36 15.28 -5.93
CA ARG A 49 -0.60 14.78 -7.09
C ARG A 49 -1.46 14.46 -8.31
N ARG A 50 -2.79 14.60 -8.18
CA ARG A 50 -3.81 14.28 -9.20
C ARG A 50 -3.61 12.86 -9.76
N LEU A 51 -3.47 11.87 -8.88
CA LEU A 51 -3.22 10.48 -9.29
C LEU A 51 -4.53 9.82 -9.76
N SER A 52 -4.59 9.45 -11.05
CA SER A 52 -5.68 8.61 -11.55
C SER A 52 -5.64 7.21 -10.91
N MET A 53 -6.72 6.43 -11.03
CA MET A 53 -6.72 5.03 -10.54
C MET A 53 -5.57 4.21 -11.15
N ASN A 54 -5.31 4.38 -12.45
CA ASN A 54 -4.18 3.72 -13.11
C ASN A 54 -2.82 4.19 -12.58
N ASP A 55 -2.68 5.48 -12.26
CA ASP A 55 -1.45 5.99 -11.64
C ASP A 55 -1.22 5.39 -10.25
N GLN A 56 -2.29 5.26 -9.46
CA GLN A 56 -2.24 4.63 -8.15
C GLN A 56 -1.84 3.16 -8.27
N GLU A 57 -2.45 2.40 -9.18
CA GLU A 57 -2.09 0.99 -9.41
C GLU A 57 -0.63 0.83 -9.83
N ARG A 58 -0.13 1.68 -10.72
CA ARG A 58 1.26 1.66 -11.16
C ARG A 58 2.21 2.00 -10.01
N VAL A 59 1.92 3.01 -9.21
CA VAL A 59 2.72 3.37 -8.02
C VAL A 59 2.77 2.20 -7.05
N LEU A 60 1.62 1.60 -6.76
CA LEU A 60 1.54 0.47 -5.82
C LEU A 60 2.30 -0.74 -6.36
N GLN A 61 2.30 -0.97 -7.68
CA GLN A 61 3.12 -2.01 -8.30
C GLN A 61 4.61 -1.72 -8.13
N GLU A 62 5.07 -0.50 -8.42
CA GLU A 62 6.47 -0.11 -8.22
C GLU A 62 6.91 -0.28 -6.74
N CYS A 63 6.00 -0.01 -5.79
CA CYS A 63 6.24 -0.28 -4.36
C CYS A 63 6.39 -1.78 -4.06
N VAL A 64 5.56 -2.64 -4.68
CA VAL A 64 5.66 -4.10 -4.55
C VAL A 64 7.01 -4.59 -5.08
N ASP A 65 7.42 -4.11 -6.25
CA ASP A 65 8.68 -4.51 -6.88
C ASP A 65 9.89 -4.07 -6.04
N GLU A 66 9.86 -2.85 -5.48
CA GLU A 66 10.90 -2.36 -4.58
C GLU A 66 10.93 -3.14 -3.26
N CYS A 67 9.78 -3.52 -2.69
CA CYS A 67 9.75 -4.38 -1.50
C CYS A 67 10.38 -5.75 -1.79
N LEU A 68 10.02 -6.35 -2.94
CA LEU A 68 10.55 -7.65 -3.35
C LEU A 68 12.06 -7.60 -3.57
N ALA A 69 12.57 -6.54 -4.19
CA ALA A 69 14.01 -6.32 -4.36
C ALA A 69 14.78 -6.22 -3.03
N ASN A 70 14.10 -5.83 -1.94
CA ASN A 70 14.65 -5.77 -0.59
C ASN A 70 14.26 -6.98 0.28
N GLY A 71 13.78 -8.07 -0.34
CA GLY A 71 13.50 -9.34 0.33
C GLY A 71 12.17 -9.39 1.10
N VAL A 72 11.23 -8.47 0.85
CA VAL A 72 9.91 -8.43 1.47
C VAL A 72 8.83 -8.66 0.42
N LEU A 73 8.15 -9.81 0.49
CA LEU A 73 7.06 -10.13 -0.41
C LEU A 73 5.73 -9.56 0.09
N ILE A 74 5.15 -8.64 -0.69
CA ILE A 74 3.80 -8.12 -0.50
C ILE A 74 3.06 -8.15 -1.85
N THR A 75 1.76 -7.88 -1.83
CA THR A 75 0.95 -7.82 -3.06
C THR A 75 0.16 -6.51 -3.11
N ARG A 76 -0.43 -6.22 -4.26
CA ARG A 76 -1.41 -5.14 -4.40
C ARG A 76 -2.80 -5.69 -4.72
N LEU A 77 -3.81 -4.94 -4.32
CA LEU A 77 -5.19 -5.13 -4.69
C LEU A 77 -5.51 -4.24 -5.90
N LYS A 78 -6.07 -4.83 -6.95
CA LYS A 78 -6.44 -4.11 -8.19
C LYS A 78 -7.87 -3.58 -8.05
N ALA A 79 -8.13 -2.39 -8.61
CA ALA A 79 -9.49 -1.89 -8.68
C ALA A 79 -10.34 -2.79 -9.59
N MET A 80 -11.63 -2.94 -9.27
CA MET A 80 -12.58 -3.64 -10.15
C MET A 80 -12.70 -2.86 -11.47
N PRO A 81 -12.58 -3.51 -12.64
CA PRO A 81 -12.82 -2.85 -13.91
C PRO A 81 -14.27 -2.37 -13.98
N VAL A 82 -14.45 -1.12 -14.40
CA VAL A 82 -15.79 -0.54 -14.61
C VAL A 82 -16.39 -1.20 -15.85
N ALA A 83 -17.58 -1.78 -15.71
CA ALA A 83 -18.26 -2.42 -16.84
C ALA A 83 -18.55 -1.36 -17.94
N PRO A 84 -18.29 -1.65 -19.23
CA PRO A 84 -18.43 -0.68 -20.31
C PRO A 84 -19.83 -0.05 -20.44
N SER A 85 -20.86 -0.73 -19.92
CA SER A 85 -22.27 -0.31 -19.95
C SER A 85 -22.75 0.37 -18.66
N SER A 86 -21.89 0.56 -17.65
CA SER A 86 -22.32 1.12 -16.38
C SER A 86 -22.46 2.64 -16.45
N THR A 87 -23.66 3.13 -16.15
CA THR A 87 -23.91 4.58 -16.02
C THR A 87 -23.26 5.14 -14.75
N ALA A 88 -22.95 6.44 -14.69
CA ALA A 88 -22.35 7.08 -13.51
C ALA A 88 -23.18 6.91 -12.21
N LYS A 89 -24.48 6.60 -12.34
CA LYS A 89 -25.38 6.25 -11.21
C LYS A 89 -25.29 4.78 -10.77
N GLU A 90 -24.85 3.88 -11.65
CA GLU A 90 -24.65 2.44 -11.36
C GLU A 90 -23.22 2.12 -10.95
N GLN A 91 -22.29 3.07 -11.06
CA GLN A 91 -20.99 3.01 -10.43
C GLN A 91 -21.17 3.09 -8.91
N GLY A 92 -21.52 1.97 -8.31
CA GLY A 92 -21.52 1.81 -6.86
C GLY A 92 -20.13 2.01 -6.26
N TRP A 93 -19.94 1.54 -5.02
CA TRP A 93 -18.64 1.60 -4.36
C TRP A 93 -17.55 0.90 -5.21
N GLN A 94 -16.54 1.66 -5.65
CA GLN A 94 -15.40 1.14 -6.40
C GLN A 94 -14.27 0.74 -5.45
N LEU A 95 -13.69 -0.43 -5.71
CA LEU A 95 -12.57 -0.96 -4.93
C LEU A 95 -11.34 -0.06 -5.11
N GLN A 96 -10.87 0.56 -4.02
CA GLN A 96 -9.66 1.39 -4.08
C GLN A 96 -8.40 0.53 -4.21
N PRO A 97 -7.44 0.92 -5.08
CA PRO A 97 -6.14 0.28 -5.13
C PRO A 97 -5.43 0.35 -3.76
N ALA A 98 -4.87 -0.78 -3.32
CA ALA A 98 -4.22 -0.88 -2.02
C ALA A 98 -2.99 -1.79 -2.06
N LEU A 99 -2.03 -1.60 -1.15
CA LEU A 99 -1.07 -2.64 -0.79
C LEU A 99 -1.76 -3.61 0.17
N LYS A 100 -1.60 -4.91 -0.09
CA LYS A 100 -2.06 -6.00 0.76
C LYS A 100 -0.84 -6.65 1.42
N VAL A 101 -0.67 -6.35 2.70
CA VAL A 101 0.37 -6.92 3.56
C VAL A 101 -0.24 -8.03 4.40
N CYS A 102 0.11 -9.27 4.12
CA CYS A 102 -0.33 -10.42 4.89
C CYS A 102 0.67 -10.71 6.02
N VAL A 103 0.25 -10.52 7.27
CA VAL A 103 1.08 -10.78 8.44
C VAL A 103 1.02 -12.28 8.78
N THR A 104 2.18 -12.88 9.03
CA THR A 104 2.32 -14.29 9.39
C THR A 104 2.81 -14.45 10.84
N THR A 105 2.52 -15.61 11.44
CA THR A 105 3.08 -16.03 12.73
C THR A 105 4.49 -16.61 12.61
N GLY A 106 4.96 -16.88 11.39
CA GLY A 106 6.30 -17.43 11.13
C GLY A 106 7.45 -16.43 11.26
N LEU A 107 7.15 -15.15 11.51
CA LEU A 107 8.15 -14.10 11.73
C LEU A 107 8.18 -13.70 13.21
N THR A 108 9.37 -13.42 13.71
CA THR A 108 9.54 -12.76 15.00
C THR A 108 9.06 -11.31 14.93
N LYS A 109 8.81 -10.69 16.09
CA LYS A 109 8.46 -9.26 16.15
C LYS A 109 9.52 -8.37 15.49
N LYS A 110 10.81 -8.68 15.69
CA LYS A 110 11.94 -7.92 15.11
C LYS A 110 11.95 -8.01 13.59
N GLU A 111 11.73 -9.19 13.02
CA GLU A 111 11.64 -9.38 11.57
C GLU A 111 10.40 -8.67 11.00
N THR A 112 9.28 -8.75 11.70
CA THR A 112 8.04 -8.04 11.35
C THR A 112 8.25 -6.52 11.29
N GLU A 113 8.92 -5.95 12.29
CA GLU A 113 9.25 -4.52 12.32
C GLU A 113 10.20 -4.14 11.18
N LYS A 114 11.23 -4.96 10.92
CA LYS A 114 12.16 -4.76 9.81
C LYS A 114 11.43 -4.77 8.47
N ALA A 115 10.52 -5.71 8.24
CA ALA A 115 9.70 -5.77 7.04
C ALA A 115 8.82 -4.52 6.89
N GLY A 116 8.18 -4.05 7.97
CA GLY A 116 7.41 -2.81 7.96
C GLY A 116 8.24 -1.57 7.61
N VAL A 117 9.47 -1.48 8.12
CA VAL A 117 10.43 -0.42 7.74
C VAL A 117 10.77 -0.46 6.26
N VAL A 118 11.03 -1.65 5.70
CA VAL A 118 11.31 -1.83 4.26
C VAL A 118 10.11 -1.35 3.43
N ILE A 119 8.88 -1.74 3.78
CA ILE A 119 7.67 -1.30 3.07
C ILE A 119 7.55 0.23 3.11
N ARG A 120 7.73 0.85 4.28
CA ARG A 120 7.68 2.32 4.42
C ARG A 120 8.74 3.02 3.55
N HIS A 121 9.97 2.50 3.55
CA HIS A 121 11.07 3.06 2.76
C HIS A 121 10.84 2.88 1.26
N ALA A 122 10.34 1.71 0.83
CA ALA A 122 9.98 1.46 -0.57
C ALA A 122 8.92 2.45 -1.07
N VAL A 123 7.85 2.65 -0.29
CA VAL A 123 6.81 3.62 -0.61
C VAL A 123 7.39 5.04 -0.71
N THR A 124 8.23 5.44 0.25
CA THR A 124 8.86 6.76 0.25
C THR A 124 9.75 6.95 -0.98
N LYS A 125 10.55 5.95 -1.34
CA LYS A 125 11.44 5.97 -2.50
C LYS A 125 10.66 6.12 -3.81
N VAL A 126 9.59 5.33 -4.01
CA VAL A 126 8.77 5.40 -5.22
C VAL A 126 8.06 6.76 -5.32
N MET A 127 7.48 7.23 -4.22
CA MET A 127 6.74 8.50 -4.19
C MET A 127 7.64 9.72 -4.39
N THR A 128 8.88 9.70 -3.88
CA THR A 128 9.84 10.78 -4.11
C THR A 128 10.40 10.75 -5.53
N ARG A 129 10.70 9.57 -6.09
CA ARG A 129 11.15 9.43 -7.49
C ARG A 129 10.14 9.99 -8.49
N LYS A 130 8.85 9.66 -8.34
CA LYS A 130 7.80 10.15 -9.25
C LYS A 130 7.61 11.67 -9.20
N ALA A 131 7.91 12.33 -8.07
CA ALA A 131 7.89 13.79 -8.00
C ALA A 131 8.91 14.40 -8.97
N ASN A 132 10.09 13.78 -9.08
CA ASN A 132 11.17 14.25 -9.95
C ASN A 132 10.94 13.90 -11.43
N SER A 133 10.23 12.81 -11.74
CA SER A 133 9.97 12.42 -13.13
C SER A 133 9.00 13.34 -13.88
N LYS A 134 8.15 14.11 -13.18
CA LYS A 134 7.27 15.13 -13.83
C LYS A 134 8.03 16.38 -14.32
N LEU A 135 9.33 16.51 -14.02
CA LEU A 135 10.19 17.57 -14.55
C LEU A 135 10.81 17.23 -15.92
N VAL A 136 10.58 16.02 -16.43
CA VAL A 136 11.02 15.60 -17.77
C VAL A 136 9.80 15.54 -18.69
N VAL A 137 9.30 16.71 -19.07
CA VAL A 137 8.39 16.82 -20.22
C VAL A 137 9.29 17.14 -21.42
N PRO A 138 9.41 16.27 -22.43
CA PRO A 138 10.08 16.65 -23.67
C PRO A 138 9.29 17.79 -24.34
N PRO A 139 9.96 18.78 -24.95
CA PRO A 139 9.26 19.81 -25.70
C PRO A 139 8.49 19.14 -26.84
N THR A 140 7.19 19.40 -26.89
CA THR A 140 6.34 19.11 -28.04
C THR A 140 6.97 19.72 -29.28
N ALA A 141 7.31 18.87 -30.25
CA ALA A 141 7.61 19.23 -31.63
C ALA A 141 6.49 18.69 -32.52
#